data_AF-A0A521WQQ3-F1
#
_entry.id   AF-A0A521WQQ3-F1
#
_cell.length_a   1.000
_cell.length_b   1.000
_cell.length_c   1.000
_cell.angle_alpha   90.00
_cell.angle_beta   90.00
_cell.angle_gamma   90.00
#
_symmetry.space_group_name_H-M   'P 1'
#
loop_
_entity.id
_entity.type
_entity.pdbx_description
1 polymer ?
#
loop_
_entity_poly.entity_id
_entity_poly.type
_entity_poly.pdbx_seq_one_letter_code
_entity_poly.pdbx_strand_id
1 'polypeptide(L)'
;MAETRQREGLESQVAPRVSRVISGNRTAGLTSFLAEIGFATGLGVVIGGSAGLFIGQPALGAVIGGIGGALVGLGAHFLRYRDP
;
A
#
# COMPACT_ATOMS: atom_id res chain seq x y z
N MET A 1 -25.73 -10.92 -28.05
CA MET A 1 -24.27 -11.15 -28.19
C MET A 1 -23.49 -9.84 -28.08
N ALA A 2 -23.76 -9.00 -27.07
CA ALA A 2 -23.10 -7.70 -26.90
C ALA A 2 -22.50 -7.50 -25.49
N GLU A 3 -22.65 -8.49 -24.60
CA GLU A 3 -22.32 -8.37 -23.18
C GLU A 3 -20.90 -8.86 -22.85
N THR A 4 -20.26 -9.59 -23.75
CA THR A 4 -18.93 -10.20 -23.52
C THR A 4 -17.76 -9.28 -23.82
N ARG A 5 -17.91 -8.23 -24.65
CA ARG A 5 -16.80 -7.31 -24.98
C ARG A 5 -16.56 -6.23 -23.92
N GLN A 6 -17.50 -6.02 -23.01
CA GLN A 6 -17.39 -4.95 -22.01
C GLN A 6 -16.55 -5.37 -20.80
N ARG A 7 -16.34 -6.68 -20.58
CA ARG A 7 -15.53 -7.20 -19.46
C ARG A 7 -14.02 -7.20 -19.75
N GLU A 8 -13.60 -7.37 -21.00
CA GLU A 8 -12.18 -7.36 -21.38
C GLU A 8 -11.54 -5.95 -21.24
N GLY A 9 -12.33 -4.89 -21.45
CA GLY A 9 -11.86 -3.50 -21.30
C GLY A 9 -11.66 -3.04 -19.85
N LEU A 10 -12.27 -3.72 -18.88
CA LEU A 10 -12.16 -3.44 -17.45
C LEU A 10 -11.03 -4.24 -16.80
N GLU A 11 -10.80 -5.49 -17.23
CA GLU A 11 -9.69 -6.31 -16.72
C GLU A 11 -8.32 -5.84 -17.25
N SER A 12 -8.28 -5.24 -18.44
CA SER A 12 -7.04 -4.71 -19.04
C SER A 12 -6.56 -3.37 -18.42
N GLN A 13 -7.42 -2.64 -17.70
CA GLN A 13 -7.07 -1.31 -17.15
C GLN A 13 -6.51 -1.33 -15.72
N VAL A 14 -6.59 -2.45 -15.01
CA VAL A 14 -6.07 -2.56 -13.63
C VAL A 14 -4.54 -2.77 -13.61
N ALA A 15 -3.97 -3.40 -14.63
CA ALA A 15 -2.53 -3.67 -14.73
C ALA A 15 -1.63 -2.50 -15.22
N PRO A 16 -2.03 -1.60 -16.14
CA PRO A 16 -1.12 -0.60 -16.68
C PRO A 16 -0.91 0.60 -15.75
N ARG A 17 -1.79 0.88 -14.79
CA ARG A 17 -1.57 2.01 -13.85
C ARG A 17 -0.49 1.69 -12.81
N VAL A 18 -0.40 0.45 -12.35
CA VAL A 18 0.69 0.01 -11.46
C VAL A 18 2.01 -0.05 -12.23
N SER A 19 1.99 -0.61 -13.45
CA SER A 19 3.20 -0.73 -14.29
C SER A 19 3.74 0.62 -14.79
N ARG A 20 2.86 1.55 -15.18
CA ARG A 20 3.25 2.88 -15.70
C ARG A 20 3.77 3.83 -14.62
N VAL A 21 3.47 3.60 -13.33
CA VAL A 21 4.15 4.29 -12.21
C VAL A 21 5.59 3.81 -12.05
N ILE A 22 5.89 2.55 -12.40
CA ILE A 22 7.20 1.94 -12.22
C ILE A 22 8.15 2.25 -13.40
N SER A 23 7.63 2.37 -14.64
CA SER A 23 8.49 2.34 -15.84
C SER A 23 8.88 3.69 -16.47
N GLY A 24 8.48 4.84 -15.93
CA GLY A 24 8.73 6.11 -16.64
C GLY A 24 8.75 7.35 -15.75
N ASN A 25 9.97 7.82 -15.44
CA ASN A 25 10.28 9.22 -15.15
C ASN A 25 9.77 9.84 -13.83
N ARG A 26 9.54 9.05 -12.77
CA ARG A 26 9.17 9.57 -11.42
C ARG A 26 9.93 8.88 -10.28
N THR A 27 11.27 8.85 -10.31
CA THR A 27 12.07 8.42 -9.14
C THR A 27 11.66 9.19 -7.89
N ALA A 28 11.47 10.51 -7.98
CA ALA A 28 10.99 11.31 -6.86
C ALA A 28 9.62 10.88 -6.32
N GLY A 29 8.67 10.53 -7.21
CA GLY A 29 7.32 10.08 -6.81
C GLY A 29 7.31 8.65 -6.25
N LEU A 30 8.15 7.76 -6.76
CA LEU A 30 8.33 6.42 -6.22
C LEU A 30 9.03 6.45 -4.86
N THR A 31 10.08 7.27 -4.72
CA THR A 31 10.79 7.45 -3.45
C THR A 31 9.89 8.06 -2.38
N SER A 32 9.08 9.08 -2.72
CA SER A 32 8.10 9.63 -1.76
C SER A 32 7.05 8.61 -1.36
N PHE A 33 6.55 7.81 -2.31
CA PHE A 33 5.61 6.72 -2.04
C PHE A 33 6.20 5.66 -1.11
N LEU A 34 7.39 5.17 -1.42
CA LEU A 34 8.09 4.18 -0.59
C LEU A 34 8.45 4.75 0.80
N ALA A 35 8.78 6.05 0.88
CA ALA A 35 9.07 6.70 2.16
C ALA A 35 7.81 6.83 3.03
N GLU A 36 6.67 7.24 2.46
CA GLU A 36 5.40 7.35 3.20
C GLU A 36 4.94 5.97 3.70
N ILE A 37 4.94 4.96 2.83
CA ILE A 37 4.57 3.60 3.22
C ILE A 37 5.58 3.03 4.21
N GLY A 38 6.88 3.21 3.96
CA GLY A 38 7.94 2.72 4.84
C GLY A 38 7.86 3.32 6.24
N PHE A 39 7.57 4.62 6.34
CA PHE A 39 7.37 5.29 7.62
C PHE A 39 6.13 4.75 8.35
N ALA A 40 4.99 4.64 7.66
CA ALA A 40 3.76 4.10 8.24
C ALA A 40 3.93 2.63 8.69
N THR A 41 4.63 1.83 7.89
CA THR A 41 5.00 0.44 8.22
C THR A 41 5.89 0.39 9.46
N GLY A 42 6.93 1.22 9.53
CA GLY A 42 7.85 1.28 10.67
C GLY A 42 7.14 1.68 11.96
N LEU A 43 6.28 2.70 11.92
CA LEU A 43 5.42 3.06 13.06
C LEU A 43 4.51 1.90 13.47
N GLY A 44 3.90 1.23 12.49
CA GLY A 44 3.10 0.04 12.71
C GLY A 44 3.87 -1.06 13.44
N VAL A 45 5.10 -1.36 13.01
CA VAL A 45 5.98 -2.34 13.67
C VAL A 45 6.26 -1.96 15.12
N VAL A 46 6.57 -0.69 15.41
CA VAL A 46 6.86 -0.23 16.77
C VAL A 46 5.62 -0.35 17.66
N ILE A 47 4.47 0.13 17.19
CA ILE A 47 3.21 0.10 17.95
C ILE A 47 2.77 -1.34 18.17
N GLY A 48 2.73 -2.14 17.10
CA GLY A 48 2.32 -3.53 17.14
C GLY A 48 3.27 -4.40 17.96
N GLY A 49 4.59 -4.20 17.85
CA GLY A 49 5.58 -4.90 18.65
C GLY A 49 5.43 -4.59 20.14
N SER A 50 5.17 -3.33 20.47
CA SER A 50 4.87 -2.89 21.84
C SER A 50 3.59 -3.52 22.37
N ALA A 51 2.53 -3.58 21.55
CA ALA A 51 1.29 -4.26 21.89
C ALA A 51 1.49 -5.78 22.07
N GLY A 52 2.32 -6.39 21.23
CA GLY A 52 2.69 -7.80 21.29
C GLY A 52 3.41 -8.20 22.58
N LEU A 53 4.12 -7.27 23.23
CA LEU A 53 4.74 -7.52 24.54
C LEU A 53 3.69 -7.86 25.61
N PHE A 54 2.51 -7.26 25.56
CA PHE A 54 1.44 -7.51 26.55
C PHE A 54 0.83 -8.92 26.44
N ILE A 55 0.99 -9.57 25.30
CA ILE A 55 0.51 -10.94 25.05
C ILE A 55 1.66 -11.96 24.93
N GLY A 56 2.90 -11.54 25.27
CA GLY A 56 4.09 -12.41 25.20
C GLY A 56 4.54 -12.75 23.77
N GLN A 57 4.02 -12.07 22.75
CA GLN A 57 4.33 -12.32 21.34
C GLN A 57 4.74 -11.03 20.61
N PRO A 58 5.88 -10.41 20.95
CA PRO A 58 6.33 -9.16 20.35
C PRO A 58 6.57 -9.28 18.84
N ALA A 59 7.12 -10.41 18.37
CA ALA A 59 7.36 -10.64 16.95
C ALA A 59 6.05 -10.68 16.14
N LEU A 60 5.03 -11.37 16.64
CA LEU A 60 3.72 -11.43 15.98
C LEU A 60 3.06 -10.05 15.96
N GLY A 61 3.09 -9.34 17.09
CA GLY A 61 2.58 -7.98 17.19
C GLY A 61 3.26 -7.02 16.21
N ALA A 62 4.59 -7.10 16.09
CA ALA A 62 5.37 -6.31 15.14
C ALA A 62 4.97 -6.58 13.68
N VAL A 63 4.76 -7.86 13.31
CA VAL A 63 4.31 -8.23 11.95
C VAL A 63 2.91 -7.69 11.67
N ILE A 64 1.96 -7.90 12.57
CA ILE A 64 0.58 -7.41 12.42
C ILE A 64 0.57 -5.88 12.32
N GLY A 65 1.30 -5.22 13.21
CA GLY A 65 1.43 -3.78 13.22
C GLY A 65 2.08 -3.24 11.95
N GLY A 66 3.15 -3.86 11.46
CA GLY A 66 3.81 -3.49 10.21
C GLY A 66 2.88 -3.61 9.01
N ILE A 67 2.15 -4.72 8.88
CA ILE A 67 1.16 -4.92 7.81
C ILE A 67 0.05 -3.85 7.91
N GLY A 68 -0.50 -3.63 9.11
CA GLY A 68 -1.52 -2.61 9.35
C GLY A 68 -1.03 -1.20 8.98
N GLY A 69 0.19 -0.85 9.38
CA GLY A 69 0.84 0.41 9.06
C GLY A 69 1.05 0.60 7.55
N ALA A 70 1.50 -0.45 6.85
CA ALA A 70 1.64 -0.44 5.39
C ALA A 70 0.30 -0.20 4.68
N LEU A 71 -0.77 -0.88 5.11
CA LEU A 71 -2.10 -0.74 4.54
C LEU A 71 -2.69 0.66 4.78
N VAL A 72 -2.50 1.22 5.98
CA VAL A 72 -2.91 2.59 6.30
C VAL A 72 -2.11 3.59 5.47
N GLY A 73 -0.80 3.43 5.35
CA GLY A 73 0.05 4.28 4.53
C GLY A 73 -0.35 4.25 3.05
N LEU A 74 -0.62 3.05 2.52
CA LEU A 74 -1.11 2.86 1.16
C LEU A 74 -2.47 3.53 0.95
N GLY A 75 -3.40 3.33 1.89
CA GLY A 75 -4.73 3.96 1.85
C GLY A 75 -4.66 5.48 1.93
N ALA A 76 -3.84 6.03 2.83
CA ALA A 76 -3.64 7.47 2.99
C ALA A 76 -3.01 8.09 1.73
N HIS A 77 -2.01 7.44 1.15
CA HIS A 77 -1.41 7.89 -0.12
C HIS A 77 -2.47 7.92 -1.22
N PHE A 78 -3.23 6.84 -1.42
CA PHE A 78 -4.28 6.83 -2.43
C PHE A 78 -5.34 7.89 -2.16
N LEU A 79 -5.84 8.05 -0.93
CA LEU A 79 -6.82 9.10 -0.60
C LEU A 79 -6.28 10.51 -0.89
N ARG A 80 -4.99 10.75 -0.65
CA ARG A 80 -4.34 12.04 -0.93
C ARG A 80 -4.23 12.35 -2.43
N TYR A 81 -4.26 11.33 -3.27
CA TYR A 81 -4.17 11.43 -4.73
C TYR A 81 -5.46 10.95 -5.47
N ARG A 82 -6.55 10.67 -4.74
CA ARG A 82 -7.83 10.14 -5.26
C ARG A 82 -8.87 11.26 -5.37
N ASP A 83 -8.58 12.24 -6.23
CA ASP A 83 -9.48 13.20 -6.93
C ASP A 83 -9.05 14.68 -6.75
N PRO A 84 -9.21 15.55 -7.76
CA PRO A 84 -9.03 15.38 -9.23
C PRO A 84 -7.77 16.10 -9.77
#